data_AF-A0A3M7BQL9-F1
#
_entry.id   AF-A0A3M7BQL9-F1
#
_cell.length_a   1.000
_cell.length_b   1.000
_cell.length_c   1.000
_cell.angle_alpha   90.00
_cell.angle_beta   90.00
_cell.angle_gamma   90.00
#
_symmetry.space_group_name_H-M   'P 1'
#
loop_
_entity.id
_entity.type
_entity.pdbx_description
1 polymer ?
#
loop_
_entity_poly.entity_id
_entity_poly.type
_entity_poly.pdbx_seq_one_letter_code
_entity_poly.pdbx_strand_id
1 'polypeptide(L)'
;MELSLYLCQDEVTQLDQAFNISLQHDSELVFWTGISPGLACDWARRNGLKTLTMAMGNLYTENSRKPLRSAKRSKFKSWSRYMKGASWIFAQHACQGRRAIVLTNAPPDVYSKRKHSSYREIEEPILKGFEAGQRTNQIDYVHPQIPGAAGFRYQVWPKDWSAEWFGFLECIAIKDIVRRFVQRPRVRRLEKVEEAESVSIIGHQRSTFFATVVEKSNRIVQEKNLTKVHNVEMQQLAAQQATQDRKIGKRLKLEKEQQAAQDKRAAKRLKLEQEQQAAQDKRAAKRLKLEQEQQAAQDKRAAKRLKLEKE
;
A
#
# COMPACT_ATOMS: atom_id res chain seq x y z
N MET A 1 -13.98 -19.45 -6.52
CA MET A 1 -13.04 -20.39 -5.86
C MET A 1 -13.81 -21.18 -4.81
N GLU A 2 -13.32 -22.35 -4.40
CA GLU A 2 -14.01 -23.16 -3.38
C GLU A 2 -13.22 -23.21 -2.07
N LEU A 3 -13.90 -22.91 -0.95
CA LEU A 3 -13.32 -22.96 0.40
C LEU A 3 -12.85 -24.37 0.80
N SER A 4 -13.49 -25.42 0.25
CA SER A 4 -13.15 -26.85 0.43
C SER A 4 -11.71 -27.19 0.02
N LEU A 5 -11.15 -26.43 -0.93
CA LEU A 5 -9.75 -26.56 -1.35
C LEU A 5 -8.78 -26.17 -0.23
N TYR A 6 -9.20 -25.25 0.64
CA TYR A 6 -8.35 -24.68 1.68
C TYR A 6 -8.48 -25.37 3.03
N LEU A 7 -9.71 -25.57 3.50
CA LEU A 7 -10.02 -26.06 4.86
C LEU A 7 -10.88 -27.32 4.82
N CYS A 8 -10.85 -28.13 5.87
CA CYS A 8 -11.91 -29.13 6.12
C CYS A 8 -13.08 -28.50 6.89
N GLN A 9 -14.22 -29.19 6.92
CA GLN A 9 -15.42 -28.67 7.57
C GLN A 9 -15.21 -28.36 9.06
N ASP A 10 -14.44 -29.18 9.77
CA ASP A 10 -14.12 -28.97 11.19
C ASP A 10 -13.26 -27.71 11.42
N GLU A 11 -12.32 -27.42 10.51
CA GLU A 11 -11.51 -26.20 10.58
C GLU A 11 -12.36 -24.97 10.30
N VAL A 12 -13.32 -25.07 9.37
CA VAL A 12 -14.26 -23.99 9.06
C VAL A 12 -15.13 -23.68 10.28
N THR A 13 -15.73 -24.69 10.93
CA THR A 13 -16.59 -24.47 12.10
C THR A 13 -15.80 -23.91 13.28
N GLN A 14 -14.56 -24.38 13.50
CA GLN A 14 -13.70 -23.84 14.56
C GLN A 14 -13.35 -22.36 14.32
N LEU A 15 -12.98 -21.99 13.09
CA LEU A 15 -12.66 -20.61 12.74
C LEU A 15 -13.90 -19.71 12.83
N ASP A 16 -15.04 -20.20 12.35
CA ASP A 16 -16.29 -19.43 12.39
C ASP A 16 -16.74 -19.17 13.84
N GLN A 17 -16.66 -20.17 14.72
CA GLN A 17 -16.91 -19.98 16.15
C GLN A 17 -15.95 -18.96 16.78
N ALA A 18 -14.65 -19.06 16.49
CA ALA A 18 -13.66 -18.12 17.01
C ALA A 18 -13.93 -16.68 16.54
N PHE A 19 -14.28 -16.49 15.26
CA PHE A 19 -14.60 -15.18 14.72
C PHE A 19 -15.93 -14.63 15.22
N ASN A 20 -16.97 -15.46 15.37
CA ASN A 20 -18.24 -15.04 15.94
C ASN A 20 -18.06 -14.47 17.36
N ILE A 21 -17.24 -15.12 18.19
CA ILE A 21 -16.93 -14.64 19.54
C ILE A 21 -16.04 -13.40 19.49
N SER A 22 -14.94 -13.45 18.71
CA SER A 22 -13.96 -12.38 18.72
C SER A 22 -14.45 -11.09 18.02
N LEU A 23 -15.34 -11.18 17.03
CA LEU A 23 -15.77 -10.08 16.17
C LEU A 23 -17.22 -9.63 16.43
N GLN A 24 -17.83 -10.12 17.52
CA GLN A 24 -19.25 -9.87 17.85
C GLN A 24 -19.59 -8.37 17.90
N HIS A 25 -18.68 -7.56 18.45
CA HIS A 25 -18.87 -6.13 18.66
C HIS A 25 -18.09 -5.25 17.69
N ASP A 26 -17.36 -5.86 16.75
CA ASP A 26 -16.50 -5.13 15.82
C ASP A 26 -17.30 -4.75 14.57
N SER A 27 -17.50 -3.44 14.36
CA SER A 27 -18.12 -2.89 13.15
C SER A 27 -17.13 -2.71 11.99
N GLU A 28 -15.82 -2.75 12.29
CA GLU A 28 -14.74 -2.56 11.33
C GLU A 28 -13.68 -3.65 11.49
N LEU A 29 -13.25 -4.22 10.36
CA LEU A 29 -12.21 -5.26 10.32
C LEU A 29 -10.99 -4.76 9.56
N VAL A 30 -9.81 -5.12 10.05
CA VAL A 30 -8.53 -4.65 9.49
C VAL A 30 -7.86 -5.73 8.66
N PHE A 31 -7.69 -5.43 7.39
CA PHE A 31 -6.92 -6.16 6.40
C PHE A 31 -5.61 -5.41 6.13
N TRP A 32 -4.65 -6.09 5.51
CA TRP A 32 -3.38 -5.45 5.20
C TRP A 32 -2.69 -6.11 4.00
N THR A 33 -1.96 -5.29 3.23
CA THR A 33 -1.13 -5.75 2.12
C THR A 33 0.07 -4.83 1.97
N GLY A 34 1.21 -5.37 1.54
CA GLY A 34 2.43 -4.59 1.35
C GLY A 34 3.16 -4.19 2.64
N ILE A 35 2.48 -4.16 3.79
CA ILE A 35 3.06 -3.82 5.09
C ILE A 35 3.43 -5.06 5.93
N SER A 36 4.26 -4.87 6.96
CA SER A 36 4.64 -5.93 7.88
C SER A 36 3.49 -6.33 8.82
N PRO A 37 3.35 -7.62 9.20
CA PRO A 37 2.32 -8.06 10.15
C PRO A 37 2.39 -7.35 11.51
N GLY A 38 3.60 -7.06 12.01
CA GLY A 38 3.79 -6.34 13.28
C GLY A 38 3.19 -4.94 13.23
N LEU A 39 3.51 -4.17 12.19
CA LEU A 39 2.93 -2.83 11.98
C LEU A 39 1.39 -2.87 11.88
N ALA A 40 0.84 -3.85 11.19
CA ALA A 40 -0.61 -4.02 11.06
C ALA A 40 -1.27 -4.28 12.43
N CYS A 41 -0.69 -5.19 13.22
CA CYS A 41 -1.17 -5.51 14.57
C CYS A 41 -1.07 -4.30 15.51
N ASP A 42 0.03 -3.55 15.47
CA ASP A 42 0.22 -2.39 16.34
C ASP A 42 -0.73 -1.25 15.96
N TRP A 43 -0.94 -1.02 14.66
CA TRP A 43 -1.91 -0.04 14.19
C TRP A 43 -3.33 -0.43 14.61
N ALA A 44 -3.72 -1.70 14.41
CA ALA A 44 -5.04 -2.17 14.79
C ALA A 44 -5.27 -2.05 16.31
N ARG A 45 -4.29 -2.45 17.14
CA ARG A 45 -4.37 -2.33 18.60
C ARG A 45 -4.55 -0.88 19.05
N ARG A 46 -3.83 0.08 18.45
CA ARG A 46 -3.95 1.52 18.78
C ARG A 46 -5.31 2.10 18.42
N ASN A 47 -5.97 1.55 17.40
CA ASN A 47 -7.29 2.00 16.97
C ASN A 47 -8.44 1.18 17.57
N GLY A 48 -8.16 0.22 18.46
CA GLY A 48 -9.19 -0.65 19.05
C GLY A 48 -9.81 -1.63 18.05
N LEU A 49 -9.08 -1.98 16.99
CA LEU A 49 -9.55 -2.82 15.89
C LEU A 49 -8.82 -4.16 15.86
N LYS A 50 -9.36 -5.13 15.10
CA LYS A 50 -8.80 -6.47 14.99
C LYS A 50 -8.38 -6.80 13.56
N THR A 51 -7.18 -7.38 13.45
CA THR A 51 -6.71 -8.06 12.24
C THR A 51 -7.07 -9.54 12.28
N LEU A 52 -6.97 -10.24 11.14
CA LEU A 52 -7.17 -11.69 11.05
C LEU A 52 -6.45 -12.46 12.17
N THR A 53 -5.15 -12.21 12.36
CA THR A 53 -4.33 -12.94 13.34
C THR A 53 -4.74 -12.65 14.78
N MET A 54 -5.25 -11.43 15.05
CA MET A 54 -5.81 -11.08 16.36
C MET A 54 -7.14 -11.79 16.60
N ALA A 55 -8.01 -11.82 15.59
CA ALA A 55 -9.33 -12.47 15.66
C ALA A 55 -9.23 -14.00 15.80
N MET A 56 -8.19 -14.60 15.22
CA MET A 56 -7.90 -16.03 15.40
C MET A 56 -7.45 -16.38 16.82
N GLY A 57 -6.90 -15.41 17.58
CA GLY A 57 -6.46 -15.59 18.96
C GLY A 57 -5.55 -16.80 19.16
N ASN A 58 -5.96 -17.72 20.03
CA ASN A 58 -5.18 -18.90 20.40
C ASN A 58 -4.86 -19.81 19.20
N LEU A 59 -5.77 -19.91 18.22
CA LEU A 59 -5.58 -20.72 17.00
C LEU A 59 -4.34 -20.31 16.20
N TYR A 60 -4.00 -19.02 16.24
CA TYR A 60 -2.78 -18.51 15.62
C TYR A 60 -1.53 -18.77 16.49
N THR A 61 -1.62 -18.54 17.80
CA THR A 61 -0.47 -18.70 18.72
C THR A 61 -0.05 -20.15 18.95
N GLU A 62 -0.98 -21.10 18.98
CA GLU A 62 -0.69 -22.52 19.19
C GLU A 62 0.01 -23.14 17.97
N ASN A 63 -0.37 -22.73 16.77
CA ASN A 63 0.23 -23.23 15.53
C ASN A 63 1.56 -22.54 15.18
N SER A 64 1.77 -21.30 15.63
CA SER A 64 3.07 -20.62 15.50
C SER A 64 4.12 -21.12 16.50
N ARG A 65 3.70 -21.73 17.62
CA ARG A 65 4.60 -22.31 18.64
C ARG A 65 5.01 -23.75 18.39
N LYS A 66 4.33 -24.48 17.49
CA LYS A 66 4.72 -25.86 17.15
C LYS A 66 6.08 -25.87 16.42
N PRO A 67 7.12 -26.52 16.96
CA PRO A 67 8.40 -26.63 16.26
C PRO A 67 8.20 -27.38 14.94
N LEU A 68 8.81 -26.88 13.87
CA LEU A 68 8.77 -27.43 12.51
C LEU A 68 9.18 -28.91 12.37
N ARG A 69 9.58 -29.59 13.46
CA ARG A 69 10.22 -30.91 13.47
C ARG A 69 9.39 -32.05 14.07
N SER A 70 8.17 -31.83 14.58
CA SER A 70 7.41 -32.91 15.22
C SER A 70 5.91 -32.85 14.95
N ALA A 71 5.52 -33.10 13.70
CA ALA A 71 4.21 -33.65 13.41
C ALA A 71 4.31 -34.43 12.10
N LYS A 72 3.91 -35.71 12.12
CA LYS A 72 3.79 -36.56 10.93
C LYS A 72 3.08 -35.76 9.83
N ARG A 73 3.83 -35.44 8.78
CA ARG A 73 3.55 -34.45 7.72
C ARG A 73 2.39 -34.81 6.77
N SER A 74 1.52 -35.74 7.18
CA SER A 74 0.54 -36.39 6.31
C SER A 74 -0.92 -35.99 6.58
N LYS A 75 -1.24 -35.30 7.69
CA LYS A 75 -2.65 -35.00 8.05
C LYS A 75 -3.02 -33.51 8.11
N PHE A 76 -2.04 -32.61 8.23
CA PHE A 76 -2.28 -31.17 8.19
C PHE A 76 -1.98 -30.61 6.80
N LYS A 77 -3.01 -30.10 6.12
CA LYS A 77 -2.85 -29.20 4.97
C LYS A 77 -1.84 -28.11 5.39
N SER A 78 -0.90 -27.74 4.51
CA SER A 78 0.18 -26.79 4.84
C SER A 78 -0.36 -25.52 5.53
N TRP A 79 0.30 -25.01 6.57
CA TRP A 79 -0.11 -23.80 7.31
C TRP A 79 -0.48 -22.61 6.41
N SER A 80 0.23 -22.42 5.29
CA SER A 80 -0.11 -21.39 4.29
C SER A 80 -1.51 -21.58 3.69
N ARG A 81 -1.95 -22.82 3.48
CA ARG A 81 -3.27 -23.16 2.95
C ARG A 81 -4.36 -22.92 3.99
N TYR A 82 -4.09 -23.29 5.25
CA TYR A 82 -4.94 -22.96 6.38
C TYR A 82 -5.13 -21.44 6.52
N MET A 83 -4.04 -20.66 6.47
CA MET A 83 -4.10 -19.20 6.52
C MET A 83 -4.88 -18.58 5.35
N LYS A 84 -4.78 -19.15 4.14
CA LYS A 84 -5.62 -18.72 3.00
C LYS A 84 -7.11 -18.98 3.25
N GLY A 85 -7.45 -20.11 3.86
CA GLY A 85 -8.82 -20.41 4.28
C GLY A 85 -9.31 -19.54 5.44
N ALA A 86 -8.47 -19.27 6.44
CA ALA A 86 -8.83 -18.36 7.53
C ALA A 86 -9.06 -16.92 7.03
N SER A 87 -8.21 -16.47 6.12
CA SER A 87 -8.34 -15.21 5.38
C SER A 87 -9.67 -15.11 4.61
N TRP A 88 -10.08 -16.20 3.96
CA TRP A 88 -11.39 -16.30 3.33
C TRP A 88 -12.55 -16.09 4.30
N ILE A 89 -12.59 -16.88 5.38
CA ILE A 89 -13.69 -16.82 6.36
C ILE A 89 -13.74 -15.43 7.02
N PHE A 90 -12.58 -14.85 7.33
CA PHE A 90 -12.49 -13.51 7.89
C PHE A 90 -13.04 -12.44 6.92
N ALA A 91 -12.78 -12.56 5.62
CA ALA A 91 -13.38 -11.70 4.61
C ALA A 91 -14.91 -11.87 4.51
N GLN A 92 -15.43 -13.09 4.67
CA GLN A 92 -16.88 -13.34 4.72
C GLN A 92 -17.52 -12.66 5.94
N HIS A 93 -16.87 -12.70 7.11
CA HIS A 93 -17.32 -11.96 8.30
C HIS A 93 -17.37 -10.45 8.07
N ALA A 94 -16.46 -9.89 7.26
CA ALA A 94 -16.54 -8.48 6.87
C ALA A 94 -17.76 -8.16 6.00
N CYS A 95 -18.26 -9.14 5.23
CA CYS A 95 -19.44 -8.99 4.38
C CYS A 95 -20.78 -9.04 5.15
N GLN A 96 -20.77 -9.35 6.46
CA GLN A 96 -21.97 -9.34 7.31
C GLN A 96 -22.35 -7.91 7.77
N GLY A 97 -22.23 -6.91 6.90
CA GLY A 97 -22.55 -5.52 7.21
C GLY A 97 -21.46 -4.75 7.97
N ARG A 98 -20.20 -5.20 7.91
CA ARG A 98 -19.05 -4.49 8.50
C ARG A 98 -18.33 -3.65 7.45
N ARG A 99 -17.47 -2.72 7.90
CA ARG A 99 -16.54 -1.97 7.05
C ARG A 99 -15.18 -2.66 7.03
N ALA A 100 -14.51 -2.65 5.87
CA ALA A 100 -13.17 -3.18 5.71
C ALA A 100 -12.15 -2.04 5.63
N ILE A 101 -11.17 -2.04 6.54
CA ILE A 101 -10.01 -1.15 6.48
C ILE A 101 -8.84 -1.94 5.93
N VAL A 102 -8.14 -1.39 4.94
CA VAL A 102 -6.99 -2.06 4.34
C VAL A 102 -5.77 -1.19 4.52
N LEU A 103 -4.86 -1.69 5.34
CA LEU A 103 -3.56 -1.06 5.53
C LEU A 103 -2.67 -1.42 4.34
N THR A 104 -2.24 -0.40 3.61
CA THR A 104 -1.53 -0.55 2.34
C THR A 104 -0.27 0.30 2.32
N ASN A 105 0.64 -0.02 1.40
CA ASN A 105 1.70 0.91 1.04
C ASN A 105 1.10 2.16 0.37
N ALA A 106 1.84 3.27 0.40
CA ALA A 106 1.41 4.47 -0.30
C ALA A 106 1.41 4.26 -1.83
N PRO A 107 0.43 4.83 -2.57
CA PRO A 107 0.45 4.93 -4.02
C PRO A 107 1.80 5.47 -4.54
N PRO A 108 2.30 4.95 -5.67
CA PRO A 108 1.61 4.06 -6.63
C PRO A 108 1.62 2.57 -6.28
N ASP A 109 2.50 2.11 -5.38
CA ASP A 109 2.74 0.69 -5.10
C ASP A 109 1.89 0.16 -3.93
N VAL A 110 0.57 0.35 -3.99
CA VAL A 110 -0.37 0.05 -2.91
C VAL A 110 -0.31 -1.40 -2.42
N TYR A 111 -0.18 -2.34 -3.37
CA TYR A 111 -0.18 -3.77 -3.08
C TYR A 111 1.21 -4.31 -2.76
N SER A 112 1.24 -5.44 -2.06
CA SER A 112 2.45 -6.25 -1.95
C SER A 112 3.03 -6.59 -3.32
N LYS A 113 4.36 -6.50 -3.46
CA LYS A 113 5.11 -6.96 -4.65
C LYS A 113 5.04 -8.48 -4.85
N ARG A 114 4.49 -9.22 -3.88
CA ARG A 114 4.29 -10.67 -3.97
C ARG A 114 3.22 -11.01 -5.00
N LYS A 115 3.52 -11.96 -5.89
CA LYS A 115 2.58 -12.42 -6.95
C LYS A 115 1.27 -12.96 -6.38
N HIS A 116 1.33 -13.70 -5.27
CA HIS A 116 0.20 -14.41 -4.66
C HIS A 116 -0.12 -13.86 -3.26
N SER A 117 -0.59 -12.61 -3.20
CA SER A 117 -1.01 -11.99 -1.93
C SER A 117 -2.41 -12.49 -1.54
N SER A 118 -2.58 -12.97 -0.30
CA SER A 118 -3.89 -13.41 0.21
C SER A 118 -4.96 -12.33 0.04
N TYR A 119 -4.61 -11.07 0.33
CA TYR A 119 -5.53 -9.95 0.15
C TYR A 119 -6.03 -9.81 -1.30
N ARG A 120 -5.13 -9.88 -2.29
CA ARG A 120 -5.47 -9.63 -3.71
C ARG A 120 -6.21 -10.81 -4.35
N GLU A 121 -5.83 -12.03 -3.98
CA GLU A 121 -6.40 -13.24 -4.58
C GLU A 121 -7.70 -13.68 -3.92
N ILE A 122 -7.85 -13.44 -2.60
CA ILE A 122 -8.91 -14.03 -1.79
C ILE A 122 -9.77 -12.94 -1.14
N GLU A 123 -9.17 -12.10 -0.30
CA GLU A 123 -9.96 -11.19 0.55
C GLU A 123 -10.67 -10.12 -0.28
N GLU A 124 -9.96 -9.44 -1.17
CA GLU A 124 -10.50 -8.34 -1.97
C GLU A 124 -11.64 -8.78 -2.90
N PRO A 125 -11.56 -9.90 -3.66
CA PRO A 125 -12.70 -10.41 -4.42
C PRO A 125 -13.94 -10.69 -3.56
N ILE A 126 -13.76 -11.28 -2.38
CA ILE A 126 -14.86 -11.57 -1.45
C ILE A 126 -15.47 -10.28 -0.92
N LEU A 127 -14.64 -9.34 -0.47
CA LEU A 127 -15.08 -8.03 0.04
C LEU A 127 -15.89 -7.26 -1.01
N LYS A 128 -15.47 -7.30 -2.28
CA LYS A 128 -16.19 -6.67 -3.39
C LYS A 128 -17.46 -7.41 -3.82
N GLY A 129 -17.66 -8.64 -3.35
CA GLY A 129 -18.86 -9.43 -3.58
C GLY A 129 -18.82 -10.35 -4.80
N PHE A 130 -17.64 -10.67 -5.34
CA PHE A 130 -17.52 -11.54 -6.53
C PHE A 130 -17.85 -13.01 -6.28
N GLU A 131 -17.89 -13.45 -5.01
CA GLU A 131 -17.80 -14.89 -4.71
C GLU A 131 -18.97 -15.46 -3.88
N ALA A 132 -19.72 -14.63 -3.16
CA ALA A 132 -20.79 -15.10 -2.25
C ALA A 132 -22.10 -14.29 -2.35
N GLY A 133 -22.23 -13.36 -3.29
CA GLY A 133 -23.38 -12.44 -3.40
C GLY A 133 -23.53 -11.45 -2.23
N GLN A 134 -22.81 -11.67 -1.12
CA GLN A 134 -22.63 -10.77 0.00
C GLN A 134 -21.40 -9.91 -0.23
N ARG A 135 -21.49 -8.62 0.12
CA ARG A 135 -20.41 -7.64 -0.04
C ARG A 135 -20.20 -6.86 1.25
N THR A 136 -18.99 -6.38 1.46
CA THR A 136 -18.73 -5.42 2.55
C THR A 136 -19.40 -4.09 2.24
N ASN A 137 -19.70 -3.31 3.27
CA ASN A 137 -20.34 -2.01 3.12
C ASN A 137 -19.42 -1.01 2.40
N GLN A 138 -18.13 -1.05 2.75
CA GLN A 138 -17.14 -0.07 2.33
C GLN A 138 -15.73 -0.63 2.51
N ILE A 139 -14.83 -0.30 1.57
CA ILE A 139 -13.39 -0.57 1.69
C ILE A 139 -12.66 0.77 1.76
N ASP A 140 -11.95 1.00 2.86
CA ASP A 140 -11.12 2.18 3.09
C ASP A 140 -9.64 1.82 3.08
N TYR A 141 -8.80 2.62 2.45
CA TYR A 141 -7.36 2.47 2.48
C TYR A 141 -6.72 3.42 3.48
N VAL A 142 -5.67 2.93 4.13
CA VAL A 142 -4.84 3.68 5.09
C VAL A 142 -3.37 3.38 4.82
N HIS A 143 -2.53 4.42 4.91
CA HIS A 143 -1.10 4.32 4.64
C HIS A 143 -0.27 4.60 5.89
N PRO A 144 -0.16 3.64 6.83
CA PRO A 144 0.47 3.86 8.13
C PRO A 144 1.99 4.12 8.05
N GLN A 145 2.64 3.79 6.94
CA GLN A 145 4.07 4.03 6.73
C GLN A 145 4.42 5.49 6.46
N ILE A 146 3.46 6.29 6.00
CA ILE A 146 3.68 7.71 5.74
C ILE A 146 3.45 8.48 7.06
N PRO A 147 4.46 9.19 7.59
CA PRO A 147 4.31 9.98 8.80
C PRO A 147 3.15 10.98 8.67
N GLY A 148 2.26 11.00 9.66
CA GLY A 148 1.07 11.86 9.66
C GLY A 148 -0.13 11.31 8.88
N ALA A 149 0.03 10.26 8.06
CA ALA A 149 -1.06 9.63 7.31
C ALA A 149 -1.70 8.44 8.03
N ALA A 150 -1.18 8.03 9.19
CA ALA A 150 -1.67 6.86 9.91
C ALA A 150 -3.14 6.95 10.35
N GLY A 151 -3.69 8.17 10.47
CA GLY A 151 -5.11 8.42 10.75
C GLY A 151 -5.92 8.83 9.52
N PHE A 152 -5.28 9.02 8.36
CA PHE A 152 -5.98 9.39 7.13
C PHE A 152 -6.54 8.15 6.45
N ARG A 153 -7.83 8.18 6.14
CA ARG A 153 -8.57 7.08 5.50
C ARG A 153 -9.29 7.66 4.30
N TYR A 154 -9.27 6.94 3.19
CA TYR A 154 -10.07 7.30 2.02
C TYR A 154 -10.71 6.05 1.43
N GLN A 155 -11.91 6.22 0.90
CA GLN A 155 -12.70 5.11 0.37
C GLN A 155 -12.19 4.72 -1.01
N VAL A 156 -12.09 3.41 -1.27
CA VAL A 156 -11.72 2.85 -2.58
C VAL A 156 -12.86 2.03 -3.20
N TRP A 157 -13.79 1.55 -2.36
CA TRP A 157 -14.97 0.82 -2.81
C TRP A 157 -16.17 1.06 -1.88
N PRO A 158 -17.42 1.15 -2.36
CA PRO A 158 -17.86 1.22 -3.76
C PRO A 158 -17.48 2.49 -4.54
N LYS A 159 -17.23 3.60 -3.86
CA LYS A 159 -16.80 4.86 -4.48
C LYS A 159 -15.29 5.00 -4.36
N ASP A 160 -14.61 5.33 -5.45
CA ASP A 160 -13.17 5.56 -5.46
C ASP A 160 -12.85 7.03 -5.20
N TRP A 161 -12.33 7.31 -4.01
CA TRP A 161 -11.88 8.62 -3.56
C TRP A 161 -10.35 8.68 -3.45
N SER A 162 -9.63 7.88 -4.23
CA SER A 162 -8.17 7.91 -4.27
C SER A 162 -7.59 9.29 -4.64
N ALA A 163 -8.38 10.18 -5.25
CA ALA A 163 -7.99 11.57 -5.48
C ALA A 163 -7.76 12.37 -4.18
N GLU A 164 -8.53 12.09 -3.12
CA GLU A 164 -8.39 12.76 -1.82
C GLU A 164 -7.04 12.49 -1.17
N TRP A 165 -6.50 11.29 -1.39
CA TRP A 165 -5.17 10.93 -0.92
C TRP A 165 -4.08 11.83 -1.53
N PHE A 166 -4.15 12.13 -2.83
CA PHE A 166 -3.17 13.00 -3.48
C PHE A 166 -3.24 14.43 -2.93
N GLY A 167 -4.46 14.97 -2.74
CA GLY A 167 -4.63 16.29 -2.13
C GLY A 167 -4.13 16.34 -0.68
N PHE A 168 -4.34 15.26 0.10
CA PHE A 168 -3.81 15.15 1.46
C PHE A 168 -2.28 15.06 1.49
N LEU A 169 -1.68 14.28 0.61
CA LEU A 169 -0.22 14.18 0.48
C LEU A 169 0.41 15.52 0.13
N GLU A 170 -0.18 16.28 -0.80
CA GLU A 170 0.29 17.63 -1.13
C GLU A 170 0.25 18.53 0.11
N CYS A 171 -0.81 18.46 0.92
CA CYS A 171 -0.90 19.21 2.17
C CYS A 171 0.18 18.81 3.19
N ILE A 172 0.49 17.51 3.33
CA ILE A 172 1.60 17.06 4.19
C ILE A 172 2.93 17.60 3.66
N ALA A 173 3.19 17.45 2.36
CA ALA A 173 4.44 17.89 1.74
C ALA A 173 4.65 19.40 1.91
N ILE A 174 3.60 20.20 1.71
CA ILE A 174 3.64 21.66 1.93
C ILE A 174 3.91 21.98 3.40
N LYS A 175 3.24 21.31 4.34
CA LYS A 175 3.48 21.51 5.79
C LYS A 175 4.92 21.17 6.17
N ASP A 176 5.48 20.11 5.62
CA ASP A 176 6.88 19.72 5.87
C ASP A 176 7.86 20.74 5.28
N ILE A 177 7.59 21.27 4.09
CA ILE A 177 8.38 22.36 3.49
C ILE A 177 8.32 23.59 4.40
N VAL A 178 7.13 24.04 4.78
CA VAL A 178 6.94 25.21 5.67
C VAL A 178 7.64 24.99 7.01
N ARG A 179 7.53 23.80 7.61
CA ARG A 179 8.21 23.46 8.86
C ARG A 179 9.72 23.55 8.72
N ARG A 180 10.30 23.04 7.63
CA ARG A 180 11.74 23.13 7.35
C ARG A 180 12.21 24.58 7.13
N PHE A 181 11.37 25.42 6.54
CA PHE A 181 11.67 26.84 6.35
C PHE A 181 11.59 27.65 7.66
N VAL A 182 10.58 27.40 8.50
CA VAL A 182 10.41 28.08 9.79
C VAL A 182 11.45 27.62 10.81
N GLN A 183 11.91 26.35 10.73
CA GLN A 183 12.94 25.82 11.63
C GLN A 183 14.39 26.04 11.17
N ARG A 184 14.65 26.79 10.08
CA ARG A 184 16.01 27.30 9.87
C ARG A 184 16.30 28.31 10.98
N PRO A 185 17.29 28.07 11.87
CA PRO A 185 17.62 29.07 12.87
C PRO A 185 18.11 30.32 12.13
N ARG A 186 17.53 31.48 12.47
CA ARG A 186 18.10 32.79 12.14
C ARG A 186 19.45 32.91 12.85
N VAL A 187 20.48 32.25 12.34
CA VAL A 187 21.87 32.53 12.73
C VAL A 187 22.33 33.70 11.88
N ARG A 188 21.98 34.91 12.31
CA ARG A 188 22.73 36.12 11.98
C ARG A 188 22.79 37.03 13.21
N ARG A 189 23.96 36.93 13.87
CA ARG A 189 24.74 37.99 14.50
C ARG A 189 23.97 38.96 15.41
N LEU A 190 23.97 38.65 16.70
CA LEU A 190 23.91 39.67 17.76
C LEU A 190 25.33 39.81 18.29
N GLU A 191 25.98 40.88 17.85
CA GLU A 191 27.23 41.36 18.43
C GLU A 191 26.85 42.27 19.61
N LYS A 192 27.51 42.01 20.74
CA LYS A 192 27.43 42.71 22.04
C LYS A 192 27.30 44.24 21.92
N VAL A 193 26.43 44.82 22.75
CA VAL A 193 26.77 46.00 23.56
C VAL A 193 26.15 45.81 24.96
N GLU A 194 27.02 45.88 25.96
CA GLU A 194 26.79 45.89 27.42
C GLU A 194 25.96 47.11 27.85
N GLU A 195 24.96 46.93 28.72
CA GLU A 195 25.00 47.24 30.16
C GLU A 195 24.90 48.74 30.47
N ALA A 196 23.77 49.18 31.06
CA ALA A 196 23.68 50.19 32.14
C ALA A 196 22.22 50.53 32.50
N GLU A 197 21.96 50.51 33.81
CA GLU A 197 21.09 51.42 34.57
C GLU A 197 19.55 51.32 34.38
N SER A 198 18.76 50.80 35.32
CA SER A 198 18.46 51.20 36.71
C SER A 198 17.27 52.17 36.85
N VAL A 199 16.52 51.94 37.93
CA VAL A 199 15.60 52.86 38.64
C VAL A 199 14.09 52.75 38.34
N SER A 200 13.45 52.12 39.32
CA SER A 200 12.05 52.23 39.75
C SER A 200 11.65 53.68 40.09
N ILE A 201 10.48 54.15 39.64
CA ILE A 201 9.67 55.13 40.38
C ILE A 201 8.17 54.78 40.27
N ILE A 202 7.54 54.73 41.44
CA ILE A 202 6.12 54.57 41.71
C ILE A 202 5.37 55.90 41.53
N GLY A 203 4.19 55.85 40.90
CA GLY A 203 3.00 56.60 41.33
C GLY A 203 2.59 57.82 40.49
N HIS A 204 1.40 57.79 39.88
CA HIS A 204 0.28 58.68 40.26
C HIS A 204 -1.04 58.26 39.58
N GLN A 205 -2.13 58.38 40.33
CA GLN A 205 -3.49 58.03 39.96
C GLN A 205 -4.18 59.09 39.09
N ARG A 206 -5.23 58.63 38.40
CA ARG A 206 -6.49 59.29 38.01
C ARG A 206 -6.43 60.39 36.93
N SER A 207 -7.17 60.19 35.83
CA SER A 207 -8.47 60.86 35.60
C SER A 207 -9.10 60.48 34.25
N THR A 208 -10.44 60.36 34.22
CA THR A 208 -11.38 60.51 33.08
C THR A 208 -11.23 59.55 31.89
N PHE A 209 -11.95 58.43 31.80
CA PHE A 209 -13.39 58.31 31.46
C PHE A 209 -13.86 59.29 30.36
N PHE A 210 -14.36 58.72 29.25
CA PHE A 210 -14.89 59.30 27.99
C PHE A 210 -13.92 59.40 26.79
N ALA A 211 -13.56 58.26 26.17
CA ALA A 211 -13.07 58.21 24.77
C ALA A 211 -13.19 56.83 24.08
N THR A 212 -14.19 55.99 24.39
CA THR A 212 -14.20 54.57 23.94
C THR A 212 -15.20 54.19 22.83
N VAL A 213 -15.81 55.14 22.10
CA VAL A 213 -16.85 54.78 21.11
C VAL A 213 -16.53 55.14 19.66
N VAL A 214 -15.51 55.96 19.35
CA VAL A 214 -15.26 56.38 17.95
C VAL A 214 -14.16 55.56 17.24
N GLU A 215 -13.21 54.95 17.95
CA GLU A 215 -12.12 54.18 17.31
C GLU A 215 -12.52 52.78 16.83
N LYS A 216 -13.66 52.24 17.30
CA LYS A 216 -14.11 50.89 16.92
C LYS A 216 -14.73 50.82 15.52
N SER A 217 -15.26 51.92 14.99
CA SER A 217 -15.94 51.92 13.67
C SER A 217 -14.98 51.94 12.48
N ASN A 218 -13.81 52.61 12.59
CA ASN A 218 -12.85 52.67 11.48
C ASN A 218 -12.07 51.35 11.28
N ARG A 219 -11.96 50.53 12.33
CA ARG A 219 -11.27 49.23 12.28
C ARG A 219 -12.10 48.17 11.54
N ILE A 220 -13.42 48.22 11.66
CA ILE A 220 -14.37 47.27 11.02
C ILE A 220 -14.47 47.52 9.50
N VAL A 221 -14.28 48.75 9.03
CA VAL A 221 -14.33 49.09 7.59
C VAL A 221 -13.04 48.67 6.86
N GLN A 222 -11.87 48.73 7.51
CA GLN A 222 -10.61 48.28 6.93
C GLN A 222 -10.53 46.75 6.77
N GLU A 223 -11.03 45.97 7.74
CA GLU A 223 -11.05 44.50 7.68
C GLU A 223 -11.90 43.95 6.52
N LYS A 224 -13.02 44.60 6.19
CA LYS A 224 -13.92 44.19 5.10
C LYS A 224 -13.34 44.45 3.70
N ASN A 225 -12.47 45.45 3.57
CA ASN A 225 -11.80 45.75 2.31
C ASN A 225 -10.61 44.79 2.06
N LEU A 226 -9.87 44.43 3.11
CA LEU A 226 -8.78 43.43 3.05
C LEU A 226 -9.29 42.02 2.69
N THR A 227 -10.46 41.61 3.20
CA THR A 227 -11.05 40.30 2.86
C THR A 227 -11.54 40.21 1.42
N LYS A 228 -12.01 41.32 0.83
CA LYS A 228 -12.40 41.34 -0.60
C LYS A 228 -11.20 41.21 -1.52
N VAL A 229 -10.10 41.90 -1.23
CA VAL A 229 -8.86 41.80 -2.02
C VAL A 229 -8.28 40.39 -1.94
N HIS A 230 -8.25 39.79 -0.75
CA HIS A 230 -7.75 38.43 -0.55
C HIS A 230 -8.55 37.35 -1.31
N ASN A 231 -9.88 37.50 -1.40
CA ASN A 231 -10.72 36.58 -2.16
C ASN A 231 -10.48 36.66 -3.68
N VAL A 232 -10.17 37.86 -4.21
CA VAL A 232 -9.87 38.04 -5.64
C VAL A 232 -8.50 37.45 -6.00
N GLU A 233 -7.49 37.63 -5.14
CA GLU A 233 -6.18 36.99 -5.32
C GLU A 233 -6.27 35.45 -5.23
N MET A 234 -7.02 34.91 -4.28
CA MET A 234 -7.27 33.47 -4.16
C MET A 234 -7.94 32.88 -5.42
N GLN A 235 -8.91 33.59 -6.02
CA GLN A 235 -9.53 33.14 -7.27
C GLN A 235 -8.56 33.18 -8.46
N GLN A 236 -7.69 34.19 -8.56
CA GLN A 236 -6.69 34.25 -9.63
C GLN A 236 -5.62 33.16 -9.50
N LEU A 237 -5.16 32.87 -8.27
CA LEU A 237 -4.24 31.76 -8.00
C LEU A 237 -4.84 30.40 -8.35
N ALA A 238 -6.11 30.15 -7.97
CA ALA A 238 -6.81 28.91 -8.31
C ALA A 238 -6.98 28.73 -9.83
N ALA A 239 -7.28 29.81 -10.56
CA ALA A 239 -7.38 29.77 -12.01
C ALA A 239 -6.02 29.46 -12.68
N GLN A 240 -4.91 30.01 -12.16
CA GLN A 240 -3.58 29.71 -12.65
C GLN A 240 -3.17 28.26 -12.39
N GLN A 241 -3.46 27.72 -11.19
CA GLN A 241 -3.22 26.31 -10.87
C GLN A 241 -3.99 25.37 -11.80
N ALA A 242 -5.28 25.61 -12.03
CA ALA A 242 -6.09 24.80 -12.93
C ALA A 242 -5.53 24.75 -14.38
N THR A 243 -4.94 25.85 -14.87
CA THR A 243 -4.29 25.85 -16.19
C THR A 243 -2.98 25.08 -16.22
N GLN A 244 -2.21 25.08 -15.12
CA GLN A 244 -0.99 24.29 -15.00
C GLN A 244 -1.31 22.79 -14.91
N ASP A 245 -2.29 22.41 -14.09
CA ASP A 245 -2.71 21.01 -13.93
C ASP A 245 -3.22 20.42 -15.24
N ARG A 246 -3.94 21.22 -16.05
CA ARG A 246 -4.39 20.80 -17.38
C ARG A 246 -3.24 20.59 -18.36
N LYS A 247 -2.16 21.37 -18.27
CA LYS A 247 -0.93 21.17 -19.08
C LYS A 247 -0.15 19.95 -18.61
N ILE A 248 -0.03 19.75 -17.29
CA ILE A 248 0.65 18.61 -16.69
C ILE A 248 -0.08 17.31 -17.04
N GLY A 249 -1.42 17.28 -16.93
CA GLY A 249 -2.24 16.12 -17.30
C GLY A 249 -2.10 15.71 -18.77
N LYS A 250 -1.99 16.68 -19.70
CA LYS A 250 -1.73 16.39 -21.11
C LYS A 250 -0.33 15.79 -21.33
N ARG A 251 0.70 16.29 -20.64
CA ARG A 251 2.07 15.74 -20.69
C ARG A 251 2.14 14.32 -20.14
N LEU A 252 1.55 14.08 -18.97
CA LEU A 252 1.50 12.75 -18.35
C LEU A 252 0.78 11.71 -19.21
N LYS A 253 -0.30 12.12 -19.89
CA LYS A 253 -1.01 11.22 -20.82
C LYS A 253 -0.15 10.83 -22.02
N LEU A 254 0.57 11.79 -22.58
CA LEU A 254 1.48 11.57 -23.72
C LEU A 254 2.67 10.67 -23.32
N GLU A 255 3.23 10.87 -22.13
CA GLU A 255 4.33 10.06 -21.61
C GLU A 255 3.91 8.60 -21.34
N LYS A 256 2.74 8.38 -20.74
CA LYS A 256 2.17 7.03 -20.55
C LYS A 256 1.95 6.30 -21.88
N GLU A 257 1.50 7.02 -22.91
CA GLU A 257 1.28 6.45 -24.24
C GLU A 257 2.59 6.07 -24.93
N GLN A 258 3.63 6.91 -24.81
CA GLN A 258 4.97 6.61 -25.30
C GLN A 258 5.59 5.40 -24.59
N GLN A 259 5.45 5.31 -23.27
CA GLN A 259 5.95 4.17 -22.51
C GLN A 259 5.25 2.86 -22.93
N ALA A 260 3.92 2.88 -23.07
CA ALA A 260 3.17 1.72 -23.53
C ALA A 260 3.56 1.28 -24.95
N ALA A 261 3.90 2.22 -25.84
CA ALA A 261 4.40 1.91 -27.17
C ALA A 261 5.80 1.29 -27.15
N GLN A 262 6.69 1.76 -26.27
CA GLN A 262 8.01 1.18 -26.07
C GLN A 262 7.92 -0.24 -25.49
N ASP A 263 7.09 -0.45 -24.48
CA ASP A 263 6.90 -1.76 -23.85
C ASP A 263 6.35 -2.80 -24.85
N LYS A 264 5.40 -2.40 -25.71
CA LYS A 264 4.91 -3.25 -26.80
C LYS A 264 6.00 -3.64 -27.80
N ARG A 265 6.92 -2.72 -28.13
CA ARG A 265 8.06 -3.01 -29.02
C ARG A 265 9.08 -3.92 -28.35
N ALA A 266 9.37 -3.70 -27.07
CA ALA A 266 10.26 -4.55 -26.29
C ALA A 266 9.73 -5.99 -26.17
N ALA A 267 8.43 -6.15 -25.86
CA ALA A 267 7.80 -7.46 -25.77
C ALA A 267 7.85 -8.25 -27.09
N LYS A 268 7.65 -7.57 -28.23
CA LYS A 268 7.76 -8.20 -29.56
C LYS A 268 9.19 -8.67 -29.86
N ARG A 269 10.21 -7.87 -29.49
CA ARG A 269 11.62 -8.27 -29.67
C ARG A 269 11.99 -9.48 -28.83
N LEU A 270 11.58 -9.48 -27.56
CA LEU A 270 11.87 -10.57 -26.63
C LEU A 270 11.23 -11.89 -27.08
N LYS A 271 10.00 -11.84 -27.61
CA LYS A 271 9.34 -13.02 -28.18
C LYS A 271 10.09 -13.56 -29.41
N LEU A 272 10.55 -12.68 -30.29
CA LEU A 272 11.29 -13.07 -31.50
C LEU A 272 12.66 -13.66 -31.16
N GLU A 273 13.34 -13.13 -30.16
CA GLU A 273 14.62 -13.65 -29.65
C GLU A 273 14.46 -15.04 -29.01
N GLN A 274 13.42 -15.24 -28.21
CA GLN A 274 13.10 -16.57 -27.65
C GLN A 274 12.83 -17.61 -28.74
N GLU A 275 12.12 -17.23 -29.80
CA GLU A 275 11.83 -18.12 -30.92
C GLU A 275 13.10 -18.49 -31.72
N GLN A 276 13.99 -17.51 -31.93
CA GLN A 276 15.29 -17.74 -32.56
C GLN A 276 16.18 -18.67 -31.72
N GLN A 277 16.25 -18.45 -30.41
CA GLN A 277 17.03 -19.31 -29.51
C GLN A 277 16.50 -20.74 -29.52
N ALA A 278 15.18 -20.93 -29.42
CA ALA A 278 14.58 -22.26 -29.48
C ALA A 278 14.84 -22.97 -30.82
N ALA A 279 14.89 -22.23 -31.93
CA ALA A 279 15.24 -22.77 -33.24
C ALA A 279 16.72 -23.19 -33.32
N GLN A 280 17.63 -22.40 -32.73
CA GLN A 280 19.04 -22.75 -32.65
C GLN A 280 19.27 -24.00 -31.78
N ASP A 281 18.62 -24.08 -30.61
CA ASP A 281 18.73 -25.22 -29.70
C ASP A 281 18.23 -26.51 -30.37
N LYS A 282 17.12 -26.44 -31.11
CA LYS A 282 16.63 -27.59 -31.91
C LYS A 282 17.62 -28.03 -32.99
N ARG A 283 18.30 -27.09 -33.65
CA ARG A 283 19.33 -27.40 -34.66
C ARG A 283 20.57 -28.01 -34.00
N ALA A 284 21.00 -27.48 -32.87
CA ALA A 284 22.12 -28.01 -32.09
C ALA A 284 21.84 -29.45 -31.61
N ALA A 285 20.65 -29.70 -31.05
CA ALA A 285 20.25 -31.04 -30.61
C ALA A 285 20.23 -32.07 -31.75
N LYS A 286 19.75 -31.68 -32.94
CA LYS A 286 19.79 -32.54 -34.13
C LYS A 286 21.22 -32.88 -34.56
N ARG A 287 22.14 -31.91 -34.53
CA ARG A 287 23.56 -32.14 -34.86
C ARG A 287 24.21 -33.10 -33.89
N LEU A 288 23.99 -32.89 -32.59
CA LEU A 288 24.54 -33.73 -31.52
C LEU A 288 24.08 -35.18 -31.65
N LYS A 289 22.80 -35.41 -31.98
CA LYS A 289 22.26 -36.76 -32.20
C LYS A 289 22.90 -37.44 -33.42
N LEU A 290 23.11 -36.70 -34.49
CA LEU A 290 23.71 -37.23 -35.73
C LEU A 290 25.19 -37.57 -35.52
N GLU A 291 25.91 -36.74 -34.76
CA GLU A 291 27.31 -36.97 -34.39
C GLU A 291 27.46 -38.21 -33.49
N GLN A 292 26.57 -38.38 -32.50
CA GLN A 292 26.53 -39.60 -31.69
C GLN A 292 26.28 -40.86 -32.52
N GLU A 293 25.40 -40.79 -33.52
CA GLU A 293 25.09 -41.91 -34.40
C GLU A 293 26.28 -42.26 -35.32
N GLN A 294 26.97 -41.24 -35.84
CA GLN A 294 28.20 -41.43 -36.62
C GLN A 294 29.32 -42.06 -35.79
N GLN A 295 29.53 -41.59 -34.56
CA GLN A 295 30.54 -42.17 -33.67
C GLN A 295 30.24 -43.64 -33.37
N ALA A 296 28.99 -43.97 -33.02
CA ALA A 296 28.59 -45.35 -32.79
C ALA A 296 28.77 -46.26 -34.02
N ALA A 297 28.56 -45.73 -35.23
CA ALA A 297 28.81 -46.45 -36.47
C ALA A 297 30.31 -46.69 -36.72
N GLN A 298 31.16 -45.71 -36.43
CA GLN A 298 32.61 -45.85 -36.51
C GLN A 298 33.14 -46.88 -35.50
N ASP A 299 32.68 -46.82 -34.25
CA ASP A 299 33.08 -47.75 -33.19
C ASP A 299 32.70 -49.19 -33.56
N LYS A 300 31.51 -49.41 -34.13
CA LYS A 300 31.08 -50.72 -34.64
C LYS A 300 31.96 -51.23 -35.78
N ARG A 301 32.42 -50.35 -36.68
CA ARG A 301 33.34 -50.72 -37.77
C ARG A 301 34.73 -51.05 -37.25
N ALA A 302 35.24 -50.27 -36.30
CA ALA A 302 36.52 -50.52 -35.64
C ALA A 302 36.52 -51.86 -34.88
N ALA A 303 35.44 -52.14 -34.12
CA ALA A 303 35.28 -53.41 -33.41
C ALA A 303 35.23 -54.62 -34.34
N LYS A 304 34.63 -54.50 -35.53
CA LYS A 304 34.65 -55.56 -36.55
C LYS A 304 36.05 -55.78 -37.13
N ARG A 305 36.81 -54.70 -37.41
CA ARG A 305 38.19 -54.82 -37.90
C ARG A 305 39.12 -55.49 -36.89
N LEU A 306 39.02 -55.10 -35.62
CA LEU A 306 39.80 -55.72 -34.53
C LEU A 306 39.49 -57.21 -34.31
N LYS A 307 38.30 -57.68 -34.69
CA LYS A 307 37.97 -59.11 -34.65
C LYS A 307 38.58 -59.88 -35.82
N LEU A 308 38.64 -59.28 -37.00
CA LEU A 308 39.26 -59.86 -38.20
C LEU A 308 40.79 -59.91 -38.12
N GLU A 309 41.44 -59.00 -37.40
CA GLU A 309 42.90 -59.05 -37.16
C GLU A 309 43.34 -60.06 -36.09
N LYS A 310 42.37 -60.68 -35.38
CA LYS A 310 42.64 -61.66 -34.31
C LYS A 310 42.36 -63.11 -34.72
N GLU A 311 41.88 -63.34 -35.93
CA GLU A 311 41.82 -64.66 -36.60
C GLU A 311 43.04 -64.82 -37.51
#